data_AF-A0AAN7PPS9-F1
#
_entry.id   AF-A0AAN7PPS9-F1
#
_cell.length_a   1.000
_cell.length_b   1.000
_cell.length_c   1.000
_cell.angle_alpha   90.00
_cell.angle_beta   90.00
_cell.angle_gamma   90.00
#
_symmetry.space_group_name_H-M   'P 1'
#
loop_
_entity.id
_entity.type
_entity.pdbx_description
1 polymer ?
#
loop_
_entity_poly.entity_id
_entity_poly.type
_entity_poly.pdbx_seq_one_letter_code
_entity_poly.pdbx_strand_id
1 'polypeptide(L)'
;MDRSSPSSQSASLLVLILRFDFVLSLTLTAAAVVLDLRLRCEMVEDVLKTLEKYRETKFKENSQVACLIVEPLDIPIQAPRTVKRSTHRSNIESPDVKEYYRLNVFLPFIDFVLGQLRSHFSKNDHSLIVDLFTLIPSSIVNTTNFRAVVAAARVYSCDLPHRFSLSGEITLWKELWSGREHLPQTAAEAHQEANEFFLNVKIL
;
A
#
# COMPACT_ATOMS: atom_id res chain seq x y z
N MET A 1 -35.32 -22.63 -17.90
CA MET A 1 -34.36 -23.31 -17.01
C MET A 1 -32.97 -23.08 -17.58
N ASP A 2 -32.37 -21.95 -17.19
CA ASP A 2 -31.09 -21.51 -17.72
C ASP A 2 -29.97 -22.30 -17.03
N ARG A 3 -29.33 -23.20 -17.78
CA ARG A 3 -28.11 -23.87 -17.32
C ARG A 3 -26.98 -22.87 -17.48
N SER A 4 -26.71 -22.09 -16.42
CA SER A 4 -25.50 -21.28 -16.33
C SER A 4 -24.30 -22.18 -16.62
N SER A 5 -23.49 -21.80 -17.61
CA SER A 5 -22.37 -22.62 -18.05
C SER A 5 -21.37 -22.84 -16.91
N PRO A 6 -20.63 -23.96 -16.87
CA PRO A 6 -19.60 -24.20 -15.85
C PRO A 6 -18.58 -23.05 -15.76
N SER A 7 -18.33 -22.36 -16.88
CA SER A 7 -17.46 -21.18 -16.93
C SER A 7 -18.02 -19.98 -16.15
N SER A 8 -19.35 -19.78 -16.16
CA SER A 8 -20.04 -18.76 -15.37
C SER A 8 -19.90 -19.04 -13.87
N GLN A 9 -19.98 -20.30 -13.47
CA GLN A 9 -19.91 -20.70 -12.05
C GLN A 9 -18.48 -20.57 -11.49
N SER A 10 -17.46 -20.95 -12.26
CA SER A 10 -16.05 -20.70 -11.91
C SER A 10 -15.68 -19.21 -11.88
N ALA A 11 -16.33 -18.39 -12.70
CA ALA A 11 -16.17 -16.93 -12.67
C ALA A 11 -16.81 -16.32 -11.40
N SER A 12 -17.97 -16.82 -10.98
CA SER A 12 -18.60 -16.42 -9.71
C SER A 12 -17.74 -16.80 -8.50
N LEU A 13 -17.10 -17.97 -8.49
CA LEU A 13 -16.16 -18.40 -7.44
C LEU A 13 -14.89 -17.53 -7.41
N LEU A 14 -14.33 -17.17 -8.58
CA LEU A 14 -13.20 -16.24 -8.68
C LEU A 14 -13.58 -14.81 -8.25
N VAL A 15 -14.76 -14.33 -8.59
CA VAL A 15 -15.26 -13.01 -8.16
C VAL A 15 -15.55 -12.98 -6.65
N LEU A 16 -15.97 -14.10 -6.06
CA LEU A 16 -16.12 -14.23 -4.60
C LEU A 16 -14.75 -14.29 -3.88
N ILE A 17 -13.78 -15.01 -4.46
CA ILE A 17 -12.38 -15.03 -4.00
C ILE A 17 -11.73 -13.65 -4.16
N LEU A 18 -12.08 -12.86 -5.18
CA LEU A 18 -11.58 -11.49 -5.39
C LEU A 18 -12.24 -10.45 -4.47
N ARG A 19 -13.35 -10.79 -3.81
CA ARG A 19 -14.02 -9.99 -2.77
C ARG A 19 -13.50 -10.33 -1.37
N PHE A 20 -12.21 -10.59 -1.21
CA PHE A 20 -11.64 -10.68 0.14
C PHE A 20 -11.84 -9.34 0.86
N ASP A 21 -12.66 -9.35 1.91
CA ASP A 21 -12.85 -8.25 2.85
C ASP A 21 -11.52 -7.69 3.36
N PHE A 22 -10.44 -8.49 3.33
CA PHE A 22 -9.08 -8.07 3.63
C PHE A 22 -8.50 -7.11 2.56
N VAL A 23 -8.66 -7.38 1.26
CA VAL A 23 -8.19 -6.48 0.18
C VAL A 23 -9.06 -5.22 0.15
N LEU A 24 -10.37 -5.35 0.37
CA LEU A 24 -11.24 -4.19 0.52
C LEU A 24 -10.83 -3.37 1.75
N SER A 25 -10.57 -4.01 2.91
CA SER A 25 -10.04 -3.33 4.10
C SER A 25 -8.65 -2.74 3.87
N LEU A 26 -7.82 -3.34 3.02
CA LEU A 26 -6.50 -2.81 2.65
C LEU A 26 -6.59 -1.58 1.76
N THR A 27 -7.43 -1.67 0.73
CA THR A 27 -7.72 -0.53 -0.16
C THR A 27 -8.44 0.57 0.59
N LEU A 28 -9.35 0.25 1.53
CA LEU A 28 -10.02 1.21 2.39
C LEU A 28 -9.10 1.74 3.49
N THR A 29 -8.13 1.01 4.03
CA THR A 29 -7.15 1.62 4.97
C THR A 29 -6.11 2.45 4.23
N ALA A 30 -5.77 2.10 2.99
CA ALA A 30 -4.90 2.89 2.14
C ALA A 30 -5.60 4.09 1.47
N ALA A 31 -6.94 4.05 1.32
CA ALA A 31 -7.76 5.09 0.68
C ALA A 31 -8.65 5.88 1.64
N ALA A 32 -9.04 5.32 2.79
CA ALA A 32 -9.76 6.05 3.81
C ALA A 32 -8.77 6.87 4.63
N VAL A 33 -9.08 8.16 4.67
CA VAL A 33 -8.58 9.18 5.58
C VAL A 33 -7.22 9.74 5.16
N VAL A 34 -7.26 11.02 4.80
CA VAL A 34 -6.29 12.11 5.07
C VAL A 34 -5.11 11.68 5.97
N LEU A 35 -4.22 10.84 5.47
CA LEU A 35 -3.02 10.40 6.17
C LEU A 35 -1.82 10.77 5.32
N ASP A 36 -0.86 11.42 5.98
CA ASP A 36 0.46 11.74 5.46
C ASP A 36 1.09 10.52 4.75
N LEU A 37 1.67 10.72 3.56
CA LEU A 37 2.32 9.66 2.78
C LEU A 37 3.39 8.95 3.62
N ARG A 38 4.02 9.66 4.56
CA ARG A 38 4.98 9.09 5.50
C ARG A 38 4.37 7.97 6.35
N LEU A 39 3.22 8.23 6.97
CA LEU A 39 2.51 7.21 7.76
C LEU A 39 1.98 6.08 6.86
N ARG A 40 1.59 6.40 5.61
CA ARG A 40 1.20 5.38 4.62
C ARG A 40 2.36 4.45 4.26
N CYS A 41 3.57 4.97 4.04
CA CYS A 41 4.76 4.17 3.77
C CYS A 41 5.13 3.26 4.95
N GLU A 42 4.97 3.74 6.20
CA GLU A 42 5.22 2.94 7.39
C GLU A 42 4.17 1.83 7.56
N MET A 43 2.88 2.16 7.43
CA MET A 43 1.79 1.19 7.52
C MET A 43 1.85 0.11 6.44
N VAL A 44 2.32 0.45 5.23
CA VAL A 44 2.43 -0.53 4.13
C VAL A 44 3.41 -1.65 4.47
N GLU A 45 4.49 -1.39 5.21
CA GLU A 45 5.41 -2.46 5.61
C GLU A 45 4.75 -3.48 6.54
N ASP A 46 3.94 -3.02 7.49
CA ASP A 46 3.23 -3.91 8.40
C ASP A 46 2.10 -4.66 7.69
N VAL A 47 1.47 -4.01 6.71
CA VAL A 47 0.53 -4.65 5.78
C VAL A 47 1.22 -5.73 4.95
N LEU A 48 2.41 -5.47 4.41
CA LEU A 48 3.20 -6.44 3.64
C LEU A 48 3.54 -7.66 4.51
N LYS A 49 4.05 -7.46 5.73
CA LYS A 49 4.31 -8.54 6.69
C LYS A 49 3.04 -9.34 7.01
N THR A 50 1.92 -8.66 7.18
CA THR A 50 0.63 -9.29 7.46
C THR A 50 0.17 -10.14 6.29
N LEU A 51 0.31 -9.65 5.06
CA LEU A 51 0.00 -10.37 3.83
C LEU A 51 0.92 -11.57 3.61
N GLU A 52 2.21 -11.48 3.94
CA GLU A 52 3.13 -12.61 3.90
C GLU A 52 2.73 -13.70 4.88
N LYS A 53 2.41 -13.32 6.12
CA LYS A 53 1.87 -14.28 7.10
C LYS A 53 0.53 -14.87 6.62
N TYR A 54 -0.32 -14.06 6.00
CA TYR A 54 -1.60 -14.49 5.44
C TYR A 54 -1.40 -15.54 4.33
N ARG A 55 -0.44 -15.30 3.44
CA ARG A 55 -0.03 -16.20 2.36
C ARG A 55 0.32 -17.60 2.87
N GLU A 56 0.98 -17.68 4.02
CA GLU A 56 1.43 -18.95 4.58
C GLU A 56 0.36 -19.67 5.41
N THR A 57 -0.46 -18.91 6.15
CA THR A 57 -1.28 -19.47 7.23
C THR A 57 -2.77 -19.59 6.89
N LYS A 58 -3.30 -18.74 6.02
CA LYS A 58 -4.76 -18.57 5.87
C LYS A 58 -5.41 -19.39 4.77
N PHE A 59 -4.63 -20.07 3.94
CA PHE A 59 -5.21 -20.90 2.88
C PHE A 59 -6.19 -21.95 3.41
N LYS A 60 -5.84 -22.64 4.51
CA LYS A 60 -6.68 -23.70 5.08
C LYS A 60 -8.05 -23.16 5.53
N GLU A 61 -8.05 -22.08 6.28
CA GLU A 61 -9.26 -21.40 6.77
C GLU A 61 -10.11 -20.88 5.61
N ASN A 62 -9.48 -20.19 4.66
CA ASN A 62 -10.17 -19.67 3.47
C ASN A 62 -10.79 -20.77 2.62
N SER A 63 -10.09 -21.91 2.47
CA SER A 63 -10.62 -23.06 1.73
C SER A 63 -11.85 -23.66 2.41
N GLN A 64 -11.89 -23.68 3.74
CA GLN A 64 -13.05 -24.17 4.50
C GLN A 64 -14.25 -23.24 4.34
N VAL A 65 -14.03 -21.92 4.46
CA VAL A 65 -15.08 -20.91 4.24
C VAL A 65 -15.62 -21.01 2.81
N ALA A 66 -14.76 -21.16 1.81
CA ALA A 66 -15.18 -21.34 0.43
C ALA A 66 -16.04 -22.61 0.24
N CYS A 67 -15.67 -23.74 0.86
CA CYS A 67 -16.47 -24.96 0.83
C CYS A 67 -17.87 -24.76 1.45
N LEU A 68 -17.96 -24.08 2.60
CA LEU A 68 -19.23 -23.80 3.27
C LEU A 68 -20.16 -22.92 2.43
N ILE A 69 -19.60 -22.00 1.64
CA ILE A 69 -20.40 -21.14 0.74
C ILE A 69 -20.91 -21.93 -0.47
N VAL A 70 -20.14 -22.93 -0.94
CA VAL A 70 -20.47 -23.72 -2.14
C VAL A 70 -21.40 -24.90 -1.82
N GLU A 71 -21.35 -25.45 -0.61
CA GLU A 71 -22.20 -26.56 -0.15
C GLU A 71 -23.70 -26.38 -0.47
N PRO A 72 -24.35 -25.23 -0.16
CA PRO A 72 -25.76 -25.01 -0.46
C PRO A 72 -26.10 -24.90 -1.95
N LEU A 73 -25.08 -24.70 -2.81
CA LEU A 73 -25.26 -24.51 -4.25
C LEU A 73 -25.24 -25.85 -5.01
N ASP A 74 -24.91 -26.97 -4.36
CA ASP A 74 -24.75 -28.30 -4.96
C ASP A 74 -23.80 -28.31 -6.18
N ILE A 75 -22.79 -27.43 -6.15
CA ILE A 75 -21.78 -27.33 -7.21
C ILE A 75 -20.57 -28.19 -6.80
N PRO A 76 -20.18 -29.19 -7.61
CA PRO A 76 -19.02 -30.01 -7.31
C PRO A 76 -17.73 -29.18 -7.41
N ILE A 77 -16.94 -29.17 -6.34
CA ILE A 77 -15.63 -28.51 -6.32
C ILE A 77 -14.66 -29.35 -7.15
N GLN A 78 -14.40 -28.91 -8.37
CA GLN A 78 -13.47 -29.56 -9.30
C GLN A 78 -12.38 -28.59 -9.74
N ALA A 79 -11.21 -29.14 -10.08
CA ALA A 79 -10.19 -28.36 -10.75
C ALA A 79 -10.70 -28.02 -12.17
N PRO A 80 -10.51 -26.77 -12.65
CA PRO A 80 -10.76 -26.43 -14.04
C PRO A 80 -9.96 -27.33 -14.97
N ARG A 81 -10.43 -27.46 -16.22
CA ARG A 81 -9.68 -28.16 -17.25
C ARG A 81 -8.32 -27.47 -17.46
N THR A 82 -7.25 -28.17 -17.10
CA THR A 82 -5.88 -27.72 -17.29
C THR A 82 -5.36 -28.14 -18.67
N VAL A 83 -4.63 -27.25 -19.33
CA VAL A 83 -4.03 -27.49 -20.66
C VAL A 83 -2.52 -27.60 -20.52
N LYS A 84 -1.87 -28.51 -21.26
CA LYS A 84 -0.42 -28.75 -21.15
C LYS A 84 0.44 -27.50 -21.30
N ARG A 85 -0.06 -26.45 -21.96
CA ARG A 85 0.61 -25.16 -22.09
C ARG A 85 -0.40 -24.04 -21.85
N SER A 86 -0.15 -23.24 -20.80
CA SER A 86 -0.85 -21.98 -20.54
C SER A 86 0.20 -20.86 -20.61
N THR A 87 -0.06 -19.82 -21.37
CA THR A 87 0.85 -18.66 -21.52
C THR A 87 0.50 -17.51 -20.58
N HIS A 88 -0.75 -17.42 -20.12
CA HIS A 88 -1.26 -16.27 -19.36
C HIS A 88 -1.63 -16.58 -17.91
N ARG A 89 -1.72 -17.86 -17.51
CA ARG A 89 -2.02 -18.26 -16.13
C ARG A 89 -1.10 -19.37 -15.65
N SER A 90 -0.78 -19.36 -14.36
CA SER A 90 -0.12 -20.47 -13.67
C SER A 90 -0.91 -21.75 -13.87
N ASN A 91 -0.20 -22.82 -14.24
CA ASN A 91 -0.76 -24.14 -14.41
C ASN A 91 0.19 -25.21 -13.87
N ILE A 92 0.51 -25.07 -12.58
CA ILE A 92 1.35 -26.00 -11.82
C ILE A 92 0.54 -27.28 -11.61
N GLU A 93 1.12 -28.42 -11.99
CA GLU A 93 0.54 -29.73 -11.74
C GLU A 93 0.31 -29.93 -10.24
N SER A 94 -0.89 -30.41 -9.89
CA SER A 94 -1.33 -30.49 -8.50
C SER A 94 -1.94 -31.86 -8.22
N PRO A 95 -1.65 -32.46 -7.06
CA PRO A 95 -2.10 -33.81 -6.72
C PRO A 95 -3.61 -33.89 -6.47
N ASP A 96 -4.21 -32.81 -5.98
CA ASP A 96 -5.65 -32.72 -5.72
C ASP A 96 -6.21 -31.33 -6.05
N VAL A 97 -7.54 -31.22 -6.03
CA VAL A 97 -8.27 -29.99 -6.36
C VAL A 97 -7.94 -28.87 -5.38
N LYS A 98 -7.72 -29.19 -4.10
CA LYS A 98 -7.43 -28.19 -3.07
C LYS A 98 -6.05 -27.58 -3.30
N GLU A 99 -5.06 -28.41 -3.57
CA GLU A 99 -3.70 -28.00 -3.87
C GLU A 99 -3.63 -27.24 -5.21
N TYR A 100 -4.46 -27.61 -6.18
CA TYR A 100 -4.63 -26.82 -7.41
C TYR A 100 -5.03 -25.38 -7.11
N TYR A 101 -6.09 -25.17 -6.31
CA TYR A 101 -6.53 -23.82 -5.95
C TYR A 101 -5.49 -23.08 -5.10
N ARG A 102 -4.72 -23.80 -4.27
CA ARG A 102 -3.61 -23.21 -3.52
C ARG A 102 -2.55 -22.64 -4.44
N LEU A 103 -2.02 -23.48 -5.32
CA LEU A 103 -0.84 -23.18 -6.14
C LEU A 103 -1.16 -22.26 -7.33
N ASN A 104 -2.34 -22.39 -7.93
CA ASN A 104 -2.68 -21.71 -9.17
C ASN A 104 -3.61 -20.50 -9.01
N VAL A 105 -4.23 -20.33 -7.84
CA VAL A 105 -5.15 -19.22 -7.58
C VAL A 105 -4.74 -18.43 -6.34
N PHE A 106 -4.67 -19.08 -5.17
CA PHE A 106 -4.43 -18.38 -3.91
C PHE A 106 -3.04 -17.76 -3.83
N LEU A 107 -1.97 -18.55 -4.01
CA LEU A 107 -0.60 -18.02 -3.93
C LEU A 107 -0.33 -16.96 -5.02
N PRO A 108 -0.64 -17.19 -6.31
CA PRO A 108 -0.40 -16.18 -7.34
C PRO A 108 -1.16 -14.88 -7.10
N PHE A 109 -2.38 -14.95 -6.54
CA PHE A 109 -3.15 -13.76 -6.20
C PHE A 109 -2.49 -12.96 -5.07
N ILE A 110 -2.12 -13.60 -3.96
CA ILE A 110 -1.46 -12.91 -2.85
C ILE A 110 -0.09 -12.37 -3.28
N ASP A 111 0.67 -13.14 -4.08
CA ASP A 111 1.95 -12.71 -4.65
C ASP A 111 1.77 -11.49 -5.58
N PHE A 112 0.71 -11.46 -6.38
CA PHE A 112 0.37 -10.31 -7.20
C PHE A 112 0.08 -9.08 -6.33
N VAL A 113 -0.76 -9.19 -5.31
CA VAL A 113 -1.09 -8.07 -4.41
C VAL A 113 0.16 -7.57 -3.68
N LEU A 114 0.98 -8.48 -3.15
CA LEU A 114 2.28 -8.15 -2.54
C LEU A 114 3.18 -7.40 -3.53
N GLY A 115 3.27 -7.87 -4.78
CA GLY A 115 4.05 -7.23 -5.83
C GLY A 115 3.55 -5.82 -6.15
N GLN A 116 2.23 -5.63 -6.27
CA GLN A 116 1.63 -4.32 -6.49
C GLN A 116 1.97 -3.36 -5.34
N LEU A 117 1.75 -3.76 -4.10
CA LEU A 117 2.06 -2.94 -2.92
C LEU A 117 3.54 -2.59 -2.84
N ARG A 118 4.43 -3.56 -3.06
CA ARG A 118 5.88 -3.32 -3.09
C ARG A 118 6.27 -2.33 -4.19
N SER A 119 5.69 -2.44 -5.38
CA SER A 119 6.00 -1.52 -6.49
C SER A 119 5.45 -0.12 -6.26
N HIS A 120 4.23 0.00 -5.73
CA HIS A 120 3.57 1.29 -5.54
C HIS A 120 4.05 2.05 -4.32
N PHE A 121 4.62 1.37 -3.31
CA PHE A 121 5.07 1.96 -2.05
C PHE A 121 6.54 1.66 -1.75
N SER A 122 7.32 1.33 -2.78
CA SER A 122 8.77 1.14 -2.67
C SER A 122 9.41 2.36 -2.02
N LYS A 123 10.07 2.14 -0.86
CA LYS A 123 10.75 3.22 -0.13
C LYS A 123 11.76 3.97 -0.97
N ASN A 124 12.42 3.28 -1.91
CA ASN A 124 13.38 3.89 -2.80
C ASN A 124 12.72 4.88 -3.77
N ASP A 125 11.48 4.62 -4.17
CA ASP A 125 10.75 5.45 -5.13
C ASP A 125 10.08 6.65 -4.44
N HIS A 126 9.84 6.56 -3.13
CA HIS A 126 9.19 7.61 -2.33
C HIS A 126 10.11 8.31 -1.32
N SER A 127 11.40 7.97 -1.29
CA SER A 127 12.33 8.49 -0.27
C SER A 127 12.38 10.02 -0.27
N LEU A 128 12.35 10.63 -1.46
CA LEU A 128 12.32 12.09 -1.61
C LEU A 128 11.11 12.72 -0.94
N ILE A 129 9.93 12.11 -1.13
CA ILE A 129 8.68 12.64 -0.59
C ILE A 129 8.65 12.44 0.94
N VAL A 130 9.09 11.27 1.42
CA VAL A 130 9.21 10.99 2.86
C VAL A 130 10.17 11.96 3.53
N ASP A 131 11.30 12.27 2.89
CA ASP A 131 12.26 13.24 3.39
C ASP A 131 11.65 14.64 3.45
N LEU A 132 10.88 15.07 2.44
CA LEU A 132 10.17 16.36 2.46
C LEU A 132 9.06 16.43 3.50
N PHE A 133 8.35 15.33 3.77
CA PHE A 133 7.36 15.28 4.85
C PHE A 133 7.96 15.53 6.25
N THR A 134 9.28 15.40 6.39
CA THR A 134 9.99 15.85 7.59
C THR A 134 9.80 17.35 7.87
N LEU A 135 9.43 18.17 6.88
CA LEU A 135 9.11 19.59 7.06
C LEU A 135 7.81 19.84 7.82
N ILE A 136 6.94 18.84 7.96
CA ILE A 136 5.74 18.96 8.81
C ILE A 136 6.20 19.22 10.26
N PRO A 137 5.67 20.25 10.93
CA PRO A 137 6.03 20.61 12.30
C PRO A 137 6.07 19.46 13.30
N SER A 138 5.09 18.54 13.27
CA SER A 138 5.07 17.36 14.16
C SER A 138 6.26 16.42 13.96
N SER A 139 6.87 16.41 12.76
CA SER A 139 8.04 15.60 12.42
C SER A 139 9.36 16.36 12.58
N ILE A 140 9.42 17.63 12.16
CA ILE A 140 10.68 18.39 12.13
C ILE A 140 11.25 18.63 13.53
N VAL A 141 10.38 18.84 14.53
CA VAL A 141 10.80 19.12 15.91
C VAL A 141 11.64 17.99 16.50
N ASN A 142 11.34 16.74 16.12
CA ASN A 142 12.05 15.54 16.56
C ASN A 142 13.26 15.20 15.67
N THR A 143 13.47 15.94 14.59
CA THR A 143 14.54 15.67 13.61
C THR A 143 15.84 16.35 14.02
N THR A 144 16.93 15.58 14.06
CA THR A 144 18.27 16.07 14.42
C THR A 144 19.15 16.39 13.21
N ASN A 145 18.86 15.80 12.05
CA ASN A 145 19.66 15.95 10.85
C ASN A 145 18.78 16.23 9.64
N PHE A 146 19.04 17.36 8.96
CA PHE A 146 18.28 17.82 7.80
C PHE A 146 18.92 17.47 6.45
N ARG A 147 20.03 16.71 6.43
CA ARG A 147 20.75 16.40 5.19
C ARG A 147 19.87 15.73 4.14
N ALA A 148 19.03 14.78 4.56
CA ALA A 148 18.10 14.08 3.66
C ALA A 148 17.04 15.04 3.11
N VAL A 149 16.41 15.84 3.99
CA VAL A 149 15.43 16.88 3.63
C VAL A 149 16.00 17.88 2.63
N VAL A 150 17.21 18.38 2.89
CA VAL A 150 17.90 19.33 1.99
C VAL A 150 18.25 18.68 0.65
N ALA A 151 18.66 17.41 0.65
CA ALA A 151 18.94 16.68 -0.58
C ALA A 151 17.65 16.47 -1.41
N ALA A 152 16.54 16.14 -0.76
CA ALA A 152 15.25 15.98 -1.41
C ALA A 152 14.72 17.31 -1.98
N ALA A 153 14.78 18.38 -1.20
CA ALA A 153 14.38 19.73 -1.63
C ALA A 153 15.20 20.27 -2.81
N ARG A 154 16.48 19.86 -2.95
CA ARG A 154 17.32 20.25 -4.10
C ARG A 154 16.83 19.71 -5.44
N VAL A 155 16.02 18.65 -5.46
CA VAL A 155 15.36 18.18 -6.69
C VAL A 155 14.47 19.28 -7.27
N TYR A 156 13.83 20.06 -6.40
CA TYR A 156 12.96 21.20 -6.75
C TYR A 156 13.71 22.54 -6.79
N SER A 157 15.04 22.52 -6.95
CA SER A 157 15.88 23.73 -6.84
C SER A 157 15.53 24.85 -7.84
N CYS A 158 14.86 24.53 -8.94
CA CYS A 158 14.38 25.52 -9.91
C CYS A 158 13.12 26.27 -9.43
N ASP A 159 12.33 25.64 -8.56
CA ASP A 159 11.09 26.20 -8.01
C ASP A 159 11.33 26.95 -6.68
N LEU A 160 12.49 26.73 -6.05
CA LEU A 160 12.86 27.36 -4.78
C LEU A 160 13.18 28.85 -4.95
N PRO A 161 12.53 29.76 -4.20
CA PRO A 161 12.76 31.20 -4.34
C PRO A 161 14.17 31.60 -3.90
N HIS A 162 14.69 30.93 -2.86
CA HIS A 162 15.97 31.25 -2.24
C HIS A 162 16.75 29.96 -1.90
N ARG A 163 17.15 29.19 -2.92
CA ARG A 163 17.83 27.89 -2.75
C ARG A 163 19.04 27.87 -1.80
N PHE A 164 19.75 28.98 -1.64
CA PHE A 164 20.93 29.06 -0.76
C PHE A 164 20.56 29.25 0.71
N SER A 165 19.39 29.82 1.03
CA SER A 165 18.93 30.02 2.41
C SER A 165 18.20 28.80 2.97
N LEU A 166 17.85 27.82 2.14
CA LEU A 166 17.04 26.65 2.49
C LEU A 166 17.46 25.99 3.81
N SER A 167 18.75 25.71 4.02
CA SER A 167 19.21 25.03 5.24
C SER A 167 19.01 25.87 6.50
N GLY A 168 19.20 27.19 6.40
CA GLY A 168 18.95 28.11 7.51
C GLY A 168 17.45 28.25 7.78
N GLU A 169 16.66 28.32 6.71
CA GLU A 169 15.20 28.40 6.79
C GLU A 169 14.58 27.16 7.43
N ILE A 170 15.00 25.95 7.05
CA ILE A 170 14.58 24.69 7.69
C ILE A 170 14.95 24.69 9.19
N THR A 171 16.12 25.22 9.55
CA THR A 171 16.56 25.30 10.94
C THR A 171 15.67 26.25 11.74
N LEU A 172 15.40 27.45 11.21
CA LEU A 172 14.49 28.41 11.82
C LEU A 172 13.06 27.89 11.90
N TRP A 173 12.62 27.14 10.88
CA TRP A 173 11.31 26.50 10.86
C TRP A 173 11.18 25.49 11.99
N LYS A 174 12.22 24.68 12.24
CA LYS A 174 12.26 23.79 13.41
C LYS A 174 12.12 24.58 14.71
N GLU A 175 12.96 25.60 14.91
CA GLU A 175 12.95 26.40 16.14
C GLU A 175 11.63 27.14 16.37
N LEU A 176 10.92 27.53 15.31
CA LEU A 176 9.59 28.14 15.43
C LEU A 176 8.59 27.23 16.13
N TRP A 177 8.67 25.92 15.86
CA TRP A 177 7.76 24.89 16.36
C TRP A 177 8.28 24.19 17.62
N SER A 178 9.58 24.29 17.92
CA SER A 178 10.19 23.81 19.16
C SER A 178 9.45 24.38 20.38
N GLY A 179 8.90 23.49 21.22
CA GLY A 179 8.26 23.89 22.49
C GLY A 179 6.81 24.38 22.38
N ARG A 180 6.17 24.28 21.21
CA ARG A 180 4.73 24.52 21.07
C ARG A 180 3.91 23.28 21.43
N GLU A 181 2.73 23.49 22.04
CA GLU A 181 1.81 22.40 22.40
C GLU A 181 1.04 21.86 21.18
N HIS A 182 0.62 22.74 20.27
CA HIS A 182 -0.12 22.37 19.07
C HIS A 182 0.78 22.44 17.84
N LEU A 183 1.08 21.26 17.31
CA LEU A 183 1.91 21.08 16.13
C LEU A 183 1.04 20.66 14.95
N PRO A 184 1.12 21.36 13.80
CA PRO A 184 0.54 20.90 12.55
C PRO A 184 0.94 19.45 12.25
N GLN A 185 -0.06 18.63 11.93
CA GLN A 185 0.08 17.19 11.68
C GLN A 185 0.09 16.85 10.20
N THR A 186 -0.37 17.77 9.35
CA THR A 186 -0.47 17.56 7.90
C THR A 186 0.29 18.62 7.12
N ALA A 187 0.69 18.29 5.90
CA ALA A 187 1.32 19.26 5.00
C ALA A 187 0.39 20.45 4.69
N ALA A 188 -0.93 20.22 4.64
CA ALA A 188 -1.91 21.28 4.41
C ALA A 188 -1.93 22.31 5.56
N GLU A 189 -1.92 21.84 6.81
CA GLU A 189 -1.82 22.71 7.99
C GLU A 189 -0.46 23.43 8.03
N ALA A 190 0.64 22.70 7.78
CA ALA A 190 1.97 23.27 7.74
C ALA A 190 2.10 24.39 6.69
N HIS A 191 1.49 24.20 5.51
CA HIS A 191 1.48 25.18 4.43
C HIS A 191 0.72 26.46 4.79
N GLN A 192 -0.37 26.36 5.55
CA GLN A 192 -1.13 27.53 6.02
C GLN A 192 -0.30 28.39 6.98
N GLU A 193 0.55 27.75 7.78
CA GLU A 193 1.44 28.43 8.74
C GLU A 193 2.74 28.95 8.10
N ALA A 194 3.12 28.42 6.94
CA ALA A 194 4.28 28.88 6.17
C ALA A 194 4.00 30.28 5.59
N ASN A 195 4.42 31.29 6.35
CA ASN A 195 4.30 32.70 6.00
C ASN A 195 5.46 33.19 5.10
N GLU A 196 5.52 34.50 4.83
CA GLU A 196 6.52 35.12 3.95
C GLU A 196 7.97 34.98 4.44
N PHE A 197 8.21 34.56 5.68
CA PHE A 197 9.55 34.30 6.21
C PHE A 197 10.08 32.91 5.85
N PHE A 198 9.18 31.99 5.42
CA PHE A 198 9.50 30.60 5.12
C PHE A 198 9.11 30.26 3.67
N LEU A 199 9.61 31.05 2.71
CA LEU A 199 9.26 30.94 1.29
C LEU A 199 9.68 29.62 0.64
N ASN A 200 10.84 29.07 1.00
CA ASN A 200 11.26 27.76 0.47
C ASN A 200 10.39 26.65 1.07
N VAL A 201 10.14 26.67 2.39
CA VAL A 201 9.28 25.68 3.06
C VAL A 201 7.84 25.76 2.57
N LYS A 202 7.36 26.95 2.19
CA LYS A 202 6.01 27.14 1.64
C LYS A 202 5.81 26.48 0.28
N ILE A 203 6.86 26.40 -0.54
CA ILE A 203 6.81 25.83 -1.90
C ILE A 203 7.01 24.31 -1.87
N LEU A 204 7.78 23.81 -0.90
CA LEU A 204 8.04 22.38 -0.68
C LEU A 204 6.85 21.68 -0.01
#